data_AF-A0A1C6J6S0-F1
#
_entry.id   AF-A0A1C6J6S0-F1
#
_cell.length_a   1.000
_cell.length_b   1.000
_cell.length_c   1.000
_cell.angle_alpha   90.00
_cell.angle_beta   90.00
_cell.angle_gamma   90.00
#
_symmetry.space_group_name_H-M   'P 1'
#
loop_
_entity.id
_entity.type
_entity.pdbx_description
1 polymer ?
#
loop_
_entity_poly.entity_id
_entity_poly.type
_entity_poly.pdbx_seq_one_letter_code
_entity_poly.pdbx_strand_id
1 'polypeptide(L)'
;MYDHAMLALSHAEEDYKWHICRYTMEMESSLEEEVYLLAAIEEGLEKGEFTFFAQPQCNIVTGQIVGAEALVRWQKPDGEVFLPGGFIPVLEKNKMIDQLDRYVWEKVCQWLKGWLL
;
A
#
# COMPACT_ATOMS: atom_id res chain seq x y z
N MET A 1 -25.30 15.39 11.37
CA MET A 1 -24.91 16.23 12.54
C MET A 1 -24.05 15.44 13.52
N TYR A 2 -24.42 14.21 13.87
CA TYR A 2 -23.56 13.29 14.65
C TYR A 2 -22.35 12.81 13.85
N ASP A 3 -22.51 12.58 12.54
CA ASP A 3 -21.44 12.03 11.68
C ASP A 3 -20.24 12.98 11.60
N HIS A 4 -20.47 14.27 11.35
CA HIS A 4 -19.39 15.27 11.32
C HIS A 4 -18.61 15.35 12.64
N ALA A 5 -19.28 15.15 13.78
CA ALA A 5 -18.64 15.19 15.10
C ALA A 5 -17.78 13.93 15.34
N MET A 6 -18.23 12.75 14.88
CA MET A 6 -17.41 11.54 14.92
C MET A 6 -16.20 11.63 13.99
N LEU A 7 -16.38 12.19 12.79
CA LEU A 7 -15.30 12.39 11.81
C LEU A 7 -14.20 13.30 12.36
N ALA A 8 -14.58 14.39 13.03
CA ALA A 8 -13.63 15.28 13.69
C ALA A 8 -12.91 14.57 14.86
N LEU A 9 -13.62 13.73 15.62
CA LEU A 9 -13.06 12.99 16.74
C LEU A 9 -12.01 11.96 16.29
N SER A 10 -12.30 11.16 15.25
CA SER A 10 -11.35 10.15 14.75
C SER A 10 -10.05 10.80 14.24
N HIS A 11 -10.14 11.98 13.64
CA HIS A 11 -8.96 12.73 13.19
C HIS A 11 -8.14 13.31 14.36
N ALA A 12 -8.78 13.66 15.47
CA ALA A 12 -8.11 14.18 16.67
C ALA A 12 -7.32 13.10 17.42
N GLU A 13 -7.73 11.83 17.30
CA GLU A 13 -7.05 10.69 17.91
C GLU A 13 -5.75 10.31 17.18
N GLU A 14 -5.63 10.62 15.89
CA GLU A 14 -4.41 10.41 15.10
C GLU A 14 -3.33 11.48 15.38
N ASP A 15 -3.71 12.69 15.80
CA ASP A 15 -2.78 13.80 16.07
C ASP A 15 -2.97 14.37 17.49
N TYR A 16 -2.30 13.74 18.48
CA TYR A 16 -2.35 14.09 19.91
C TYR A 16 -1.94 15.53 20.27
N LYS A 17 -1.54 16.35 19.28
CA LYS A 17 -1.14 17.74 19.46
C LYS A 17 -2.32 18.71 19.57
N TRP A 18 -3.52 18.35 19.11
CA TRP A 18 -4.65 19.28 19.02
C TRP A 18 -5.84 18.83 19.89
N HIS A 19 -6.13 19.59 20.95
CA HIS A 19 -7.24 19.30 21.88
C HIS A 19 -8.62 19.72 21.35
N ILE A 20 -8.69 20.35 20.18
CA ILE A 20 -9.92 20.75 19.52
C ILE A 20 -9.74 20.47 18.03
N CYS A 21 -10.56 19.56 17.50
CA CYS A 21 -10.64 19.26 16.08
C CYS A 21 -12.00 19.70 15.56
N ARG A 22 -12.02 20.42 14.43
CA ARG A 22 -13.25 20.89 13.78
C ARG A 22 -13.41 20.10 12.49
N TYR A 23 -14.61 19.59 12.26
CA TYR A 23 -14.95 19.01 10.96
C TYR A 23 -14.66 20.01 9.84
N THR A 24 -13.97 19.54 8.82
CA THR A 24 -13.78 20.25 7.57
C THR A 24 -14.21 19.35 6.40
N MET A 25 -14.60 19.93 5.26
CA MET A 25 -15.01 19.13 4.10
C MET A 25 -13.87 18.25 3.58
N GLU A 26 -12.61 18.65 3.81
CA GLU A 26 -11.42 17.88 3.46
C GLU A 26 -11.37 16.53 4.19
N MET A 27 -11.91 16.43 5.42
CA MET A 27 -11.98 15.17 6.17
C MET A 27 -12.92 14.15 5.51
N GLU A 28 -14.07 14.62 5.03
CA GLU A 28 -15.04 13.77 4.33
C GLU A 28 -14.48 13.32 2.97
N SER A 29 -13.89 14.25 2.21
CA SER A 29 -13.20 13.94 0.96
C SER A 29 -12.10 12.90 1.14
N SER A 30 -11.29 13.01 2.20
CA SER A 30 -10.21 12.06 2.47
C SER A 30 -10.72 10.64 2.76
N LEU A 31 -11.88 10.52 3.40
CA LEU A 31 -12.51 9.23 3.68
C LEU A 31 -13.13 8.62 2.43
N GLU A 32 -13.76 9.44 1.58
CA GLU A 32 -14.25 8.97 0.28
C GLU A 32 -13.11 8.45 -0.60
N GLU A 33 -11.98 9.17 -0.64
CA GLU A 33 -10.76 8.74 -1.33
C GLU A 33 -10.20 7.43 -0.75
N GLU A 34 -10.18 7.27 0.57
CA GLU A 34 -9.72 6.06 1.24
C GLU A 34 -10.61 4.84 0.89
N VAL A 35 -11.93 5.01 0.93
CA VAL A 35 -12.89 3.96 0.55
C VAL A 35 -12.75 3.58 -0.92
N TYR A 36 -12.60 4.57 -1.81
CA TYR A 36 -12.38 4.32 -3.22
C TYR A 36 -11.06 3.58 -3.46
N LEU A 37 -9.99 3.98 -2.78
CA LEU A 37 -8.69 3.35 -2.90
C LEU A 37 -8.70 1.90 -2.41
N LEU A 38 -9.36 1.60 -1.29
CA LEU A 38 -9.52 0.23 -0.79
C LEU A 38 -10.21 -0.67 -1.81
N ALA A 39 -11.34 -0.23 -2.35
CA ALA A 39 -12.07 -0.98 -3.38
C ALA A 39 -11.20 -1.21 -4.63
N ALA A 40 -10.45 -0.18 -5.05
CA ALA A 40 -9.55 -0.29 -6.18
C ALA A 40 -8.38 -1.24 -5.91
N ILE A 41 -7.85 -1.30 -4.68
CA ILE A 41 -6.78 -2.25 -4.30
C ILE A 41 -7.31 -3.68 -4.33
N GLU A 42 -8.49 -3.95 -3.75
CA GLU A 42 -9.11 -5.28 -3.81
C GLU A 42 -9.31 -5.74 -5.26
N GLU A 43 -9.90 -4.89 -6.10
CA GLU A 43 -10.06 -5.17 -7.53
C GLU A 43 -8.71 -5.39 -8.23
N GLY A 44 -7.69 -4.59 -7.90
CA GLY A 44 -6.34 -4.72 -8.45
C GLY A 44 -5.67 -6.04 -8.05
N LEU A 45 -5.87 -6.53 -6.83
CA LEU A 45 -5.39 -7.83 -6.38
C LEU A 45 -6.05 -8.96 -7.16
N GLU A 46 -7.37 -8.92 -7.35
CA GLU A 46 -8.13 -9.91 -8.13
C GLU A 46 -7.71 -9.95 -9.60
N LYS A 47 -7.50 -8.77 -10.21
CA LYS A 47 -7.04 -8.64 -11.61
C LYS A 47 -5.54 -8.90 -11.80
N GLY A 48 -4.81 -9.04 -10.71
CA GLY A 48 -3.38 -9.24 -10.72
C GLY A 48 -2.57 -8.05 -11.22
N GLU A 49 -3.03 -6.84 -10.92
CA GLU A 49 -2.38 -5.56 -11.21
C GLU A 49 -1.17 -5.30 -10.30
N PHE A 50 -1.00 -6.06 -9.22
CA PHE A 50 0.16 -5.96 -8.35
C PHE A 50 1.33 -6.79 -8.87
N THR A 51 2.51 -6.21 -8.79
CA THR A 51 3.78 -6.83 -9.16
C THR A 51 4.88 -6.40 -8.19
N PHE A 52 6.11 -6.87 -8.38
CA PHE A 52 7.26 -6.42 -7.62
C PHE A 52 8.43 -6.11 -8.55
N PHE A 53 9.21 -5.10 -8.17
CA PHE A 53 10.51 -4.82 -8.78
C PHE A 53 11.60 -5.33 -7.84
N ALA A 54 12.60 -6.03 -8.39
CA ALA A 54 13.71 -6.56 -7.61
C ALA A 54 14.85 -5.54 -7.54
N GLN A 55 15.15 -5.03 -6.35
CA GLN A 55 16.31 -4.16 -6.11
C GLN A 55 17.52 -5.00 -5.69
N PRO A 56 18.63 -5.03 -6.45
CA PRO A 56 19.80 -5.82 -6.10
C PRO A 56 20.42 -5.39 -4.77
N GLN A 57 20.80 -6.37 -3.96
CA GLN A 57 21.61 -6.20 -2.76
C GLN A 57 23.02 -6.69 -3.05
N CYS A 58 24.02 -5.82 -2.87
CA CYS A 58 25.41 -6.10 -3.23
C CYS A 58 26.30 -6.15 -1.99
N ASN A 59 27.27 -7.07 -1.99
CA ASN A 59 28.35 -7.08 -1.02
C ASN A 59 29.25 -5.86 -1.24
N ILE A 60 29.46 -5.04 -0.21
CA ILE A 60 30.22 -3.79 -0.33
C ILE A 60 31.72 -4.00 -0.62
N VAL A 61 32.29 -5.14 -0.21
CA VAL A 61 33.70 -5.45 -0.39
C VAL A 61 33.96 -6.05 -1.77
N THR A 62 33.11 -6.98 -2.21
CA THR A 62 33.32 -7.74 -3.46
C THR A 62 32.56 -7.16 -4.66
N GLY A 63 31.57 -6.30 -4.43
CA GLY A 63 30.68 -5.76 -5.46
C GLY A 63 29.69 -6.80 -6.03
N GLN A 64 29.71 -8.05 -5.54
CA GLN A 64 28.85 -9.11 -6.04
C GLN A 64 27.42 -8.97 -5.54
N ILE A 65 26.44 -9.29 -6.40
CA ILE A 65 25.04 -9.40 -6.02
C ILE A 65 24.89 -10.62 -5.10
N VAL A 66 24.35 -10.41 -3.90
CA VAL A 66 24.10 -11.45 -2.90
C VAL A 66 22.61 -11.75 -2.71
N GLY A 67 21.73 -10.90 -3.24
CA GLY A 67 20.30 -11.05 -3.15
C GLY A 67 19.58 -9.89 -3.83
N ALA A 68 18.26 -9.83 -3.64
CA ALA A 68 17.45 -8.70 -4.06
C ALA A 68 16.27 -8.50 -3.12
N GLU A 69 15.89 -7.24 -2.92
CA GLU A 69 14.67 -6.85 -2.20
C GLU A 69 13.50 -6.76 -3.18
N ALA A 70 12.36 -7.35 -2.82
CA ALA A 70 11.14 -7.28 -3.61
C ALA A 70 10.34 -6.03 -3.21
N LEU A 71 10.30 -5.05 -4.11
CA LEU A 71 9.58 -3.80 -3.90
C LEU A 71 8.25 -3.83 -4.65
N VAL A 72 7.14 -3.90 -3.92
CA VAL A 72 5.80 -3.94 -4.51
C VAL A 72 5.49 -2.72 -5.38
N ARG A 73 4.79 -2.95 -6.49
CA ARG A 73 4.29 -1.94 -7.42
C ARG A 73 2.87 -2.30 -7.79
N TRP A 74 2.02 -1.29 -7.92
CA TRP A 74 0.69 -1.47 -8.50
C TRP A 74 0.70 -0.93 -9.92
N GLN A 75 0.64 -1.82 -10.89
CA GLN A 75 0.67 -1.51 -12.31
C GLN A 75 -0.74 -1.60 -12.87
N LYS A 76 -1.34 -0.44 -13.16
CA LYS A 76 -2.67 -0.34 -13.73
C LYS A 76 -2.68 -0.80 -15.20
N PRO A 77 -3.85 -1.18 -15.76
CA PRO A 77 -3.95 -1.67 -17.13
C PRO A 77 -3.55 -0.65 -18.21
N ASP A 78 -3.60 0.64 -17.89
CA ASP A 78 -3.14 1.74 -18.74
C ASP A 78 -1.61 1.91 -18.75
N GLY A 79 -0.90 1.16 -17.91
CA GLY A 79 0.55 1.20 -17.78
C GLY A 79 1.07 2.12 -16.70
N GLU A 80 0.20 2.83 -15.97
CA GLU A 80 0.60 3.65 -14.83
C GLU A 80 1.10 2.77 -13.67
N VAL A 81 2.18 3.20 -13.02
CA VAL A 81 2.79 2.48 -11.89
C VAL A 81 2.68 3.32 -10.63
N PHE A 82 1.87 2.86 -9.70
CA PHE A 82 1.69 3.45 -8.38
C PHE A 82 2.73 2.90 -7.41
N LEU A 83 3.31 3.83 -6.64
CA LEU A 83 4.32 3.53 -5.64
C LEU A 83 3.67 3.11 -4.31
N PRO A 84 4.36 2.26 -3.51
CA PRO A 84 3.83 1.74 -2.24
C PRO A 84 3.38 2.82 -1.26
N GLY A 85 4.05 3.98 -1.24
CA GLY A 85 3.66 5.10 -0.38
C GLY A 85 2.25 5.63 -0.62
N GLY A 86 1.66 5.38 -1.79
CA GLY A 86 0.30 5.80 -2.12
C GLY A 86 -0.81 4.85 -1.63
N PHE A 87 -0.50 3.59 -1.32
CA PHE A 87 -1.53 2.59 -0.98
C PHE A 87 -1.23 1.75 0.27
N ILE A 88 0.04 1.57 0.66
CA ILE A 88 0.40 0.83 1.88
C ILE A 88 -0.21 1.46 3.14
N PRO A 89 -0.15 2.79 3.35
CA PRO A 89 -0.71 3.38 4.58
C PRO A 89 -2.21 3.09 4.76
N VAL A 90 -2.96 3.06 3.66
CA VAL A 90 -4.40 2.75 3.67
C VAL A 90 -4.63 1.28 4.01
N LEU A 91 -3.83 0.36 3.47
CA LEU A 91 -3.91 -1.05 3.83
C LEU A 91 -3.53 -1.32 5.30
N GLU A 92 -2.52 -0.64 5.81
CA GLU A 92 -2.09 -0.77 7.21
C GLU A 92 -3.16 -0.23 8.17
N LYS A 93 -3.70 0.96 7.89
CA LYS A 93 -4.78 1.58 8.66
C LYS A 93 -6.02 0.67 8.75
N ASN A 94 -6.34 -0.01 7.65
CA ASN A 94 -7.49 -0.91 7.54
C ASN A 94 -7.18 -2.38 7.86
N LYS A 95 -5.95 -2.71 8.29
CA LYS A 95 -5.50 -4.08 8.65
C LYS A 95 -5.67 -5.10 7.51
N MET A 96 -5.50 -4.66 6.26
CA MET A 96 -5.62 -5.48 5.06
C MET A 96 -4.28 -5.75 4.35
N ILE A 97 -3.17 -5.27 4.93
CA ILE A 97 -1.84 -5.40 4.34
C ILE A 97 -1.42 -6.86 4.12
N ASP A 98 -1.92 -7.78 4.94
CA ASP A 98 -1.59 -9.20 4.87
C ASP A 98 -2.03 -9.87 3.55
N GLN A 99 -3.10 -9.36 2.92
CA GLN A 99 -3.57 -9.85 1.62
C GLN A 99 -2.54 -9.51 0.54
N LEU A 100 -2.05 -8.27 0.54
CA LEU A 100 -1.02 -7.82 -0.39
C LEU A 100 0.31 -8.56 -0.16
N ASP A 101 0.71 -8.74 1.10
CA ASP A 101 1.94 -9.45 1.46
C ASP A 101 1.93 -10.89 0.94
N ARG A 102 0.82 -11.61 1.16
CA ARG A 102 0.66 -12.99 0.64
C ARG A 102 0.71 -13.02 -0.87
N TYR A 103 0.02 -12.09 -1.53
CA TYR A 103 0.01 -11.99 -2.99
C TYR A 103 1.42 -11.79 -3.55
N VAL A 104 2.17 -10.82 -3.01
CA VAL A 104 3.53 -10.51 -3.46
C VAL A 104 4.48 -11.66 -3.14
N TRP A 105 4.35 -12.29 -1.97
CA TRP A 105 5.14 -13.46 -1.58
C TRP A 105 4.99 -14.61 -2.59
N GLU A 106 3.76 -14.95 -2.96
CA GLU A 106 3.51 -16.00 -3.95
C GLU A 106 4.11 -15.66 -5.31
N LYS A 107 3.99 -14.40 -5.75
CA LYS A 107 4.59 -13.92 -7.01
C LYS A 107 6.12 -14.03 -7.00
N VAL A 108 6.77 -13.65 -5.90
CA VAL A 108 8.23 -13.77 -5.75
C VAL A 108 8.66 -15.23 -5.81
N CYS A 109 7.97 -16.12 -5.09
CA CYS A 109 8.25 -17.56 -5.12
C CYS A 109 8.09 -18.15 -6.54
N GLN A 110 7.04 -17.76 -7.26
CA GLN A 110 6.82 -18.18 -8.65
C GLN A 110 7.93 -17.68 -9.58
N TRP A 111 8.34 -16.42 -9.43
CA TRP A 111 9.44 -15.84 -10.19
C TRP A 111 10.77 -16.55 -9.91
N LEU A 112 11.12 -16.76 -8.64
CA LEU A 112 12.34 -17.48 -8.24
C LEU A 112 12.36 -18.91 -8.77
N LYS A 113 11.21 -19.61 -8.76
CA LYS A 113 11.11 -20.96 -9.34
C LYS A 113 11.48 -20.97 -10.83
N GLY A 114 11.15 -19.91 -11.58
CA GLY A 114 11.53 -19.78 -12.98
C GLY A 114 13.03 -19.62 -13.24
N TRP A 115 13.81 -19.26 -12.22
CA TRP A 115 15.27 -19.06 -12.31
C TRP A 115 16.06 -20.30 -11.88
N LEU A 116 15.42 -21.26 -11.22
CA LEU A 116 16.04 -22.48 -10.71
C LEU A 116 16.05 -23.63 -11.76
N LEU A 117 15.59 -23.37 -12.99
CA LEU A 117 15.61 -24.29 -14.13
C LEU A 117 16.68 -23.88 -15.14
#